data_AF-A0A3C1YG92-F1
#
_entry.id   AF-A0A3C1YG92-F1
#
_cell.length_a   1.000
_cell.length_b   1.000
_cell.length_c   1.000
_cell.angle_alpha   90.00
_cell.angle_beta   90.00
_cell.angle_gamma   90.00
#
_symmetry.space_group_name_H-M   'P 1'
#
loop_
_entity.id
_entity.type
_entity.pdbx_description
1 polymer ?
#
loop_
_entity_poly.entity_id
_entity_poly.type
_entity_poly.pdbx_seq_one_letter_code
_entity_poly.pdbx_strand_id
1 'polypeptide(L)' 'MLTPYIHRIFYPLHYREVIAEYSGRHDLEPQLVAAVIRVESNFNSAAVSKKGAKGLMQIMPQTGVWIAGQMGMDDFAPE' A
#
# COMPACT_ATOMS: atom_id res chain seq x y z
N MET A 1 20.36 3.93 22.34
CA MET A 1 19.28 4.88 21.98
C MET A 1 19.71 5.83 20.87
N LEU A 2 19.93 5.28 19.67
CA LEU A 2 20.13 6.03 18.41
C LEU A 2 19.21 5.49 17.31
N THR A 3 18.52 4.38 17.55
CA THR A 3 17.88 3.54 16.55
C THR A 3 16.66 4.16 15.84
N PRO A 4 15.74 4.88 16.51
CA PRO A 4 14.54 5.39 15.82
C PRO A 4 14.84 6.56 14.88
N TYR A 5 15.81 7.41 15.22
CA TYR A 5 16.10 8.64 14.48
C TYR A 5 16.78 8.34 13.15
N ILE A 6 17.78 7.47 13.17
CA ILE A 6 18.52 7.08 11.97
C ILE A 6 17.61 6.27 11.02
N HIS A 7 16.69 5.46 11.57
CA HIS A 7 15.71 4.72 10.77
C HIS A 7 14.82 5.66 9.93
N ARG A 8 14.39 6.81 10.45
CA ARG A 8 13.59 7.78 9.67
C ARG A 8 14.39 8.44 8.54
N ILE A 9 15.70 8.56 8.68
CA ILE A 9 16.57 9.16 7.66
C ILE A 9 16.78 8.18 6.50
N PHE A 10 17.07 6.90 6.81
CA PHE A 10 17.33 5.90 5.78
C PHE A 10 16.05 5.23 5.24
N TYR A 11 14.95 5.27 5.99
CA TYR A 11 13.67 4.68 5.61
C TYR A 11 12.53 5.70 5.80
N PRO A 12 12.47 6.74 4.95
CA PRO A 12 11.36 7.68 4.95
C PRO A 12 10.05 6.93 4.68
N LEU A 13 9.05 7.16 5.53
CA LEU A 13 7.72 6.56 5.37
C LEU A 13 6.93 7.37 4.33
N HIS A 14 6.99 6.94 3.08
CA HIS A 14 6.17 7.50 2.00
C HIS A 14 4.69 7.18 2.23
N TYR A 15 3.79 8.02 1.67
CA TYR A 15 2.33 7.87 1.79
C TYR A 15 1.80 7.86 3.23
N ARG A 16 2.52 8.48 4.19
CA ARG A 16 2.18 8.45 5.62
C ARG A 16 0.74 8.85 5.93
N GLU A 17 0.23 9.89 5.28
CA GLU A 17 -1.14 10.40 5.49
C GLU A 17 -2.17 9.38 5.00
N VAL A 18 -2.02 8.88 3.78
CA VAL A 18 -2.89 7.84 3.18
C VAL A 18 -2.85 6.56 4.01
N ILE A 19 -1.65 6.12 4.42
CA ILE A 19 -1.49 4.94 5.27
C ILE A 19 -2.22 5.16 6.61
N ALA A 20 -2.03 6.29 7.27
CA ALA A 20 -2.70 6.58 8.54
C ALA A 20 -4.22 6.63 8.40
N GLU A 21 -4.74 7.27 7.34
CA GLU A 21 -6.16 7.38 7.05
C GLU A 21 -6.81 6.00 6.88
N TYR A 22 -6.31 5.19 5.95
CA TYR A 22 -6.90 3.88 5.66
C TYR A 22 -6.64 2.86 6.77
N SER A 23 -5.52 2.95 7.48
CA SER A 23 -5.28 2.11 8.65
C SER A 23 -6.30 2.39 9.75
N GLY A 24 -6.58 3.68 10.03
CA GLY A 24 -7.60 4.07 11.01
C GLY A 24 -9.02 3.64 10.62
N ARG A 25 -9.37 3.69 9.32
CA ARG A 25 -10.67 3.21 8.82
C ARG A 25 -10.90 1.71 8.99
N HIS A 26 -9.82 0.92 9.00
CA HIS A 26 -9.88 -0.54 9.02
C HIS A 26 -9.36 -1.16 10.32
N ASP A 27 -9.13 -0.36 11.36
CA ASP A 27 -8.58 -0.79 12.65
C ASP A 27 -7.25 -1.58 12.52
N LEU A 28 -6.38 -1.09 11.64
CA LEU A 28 -5.06 -1.67 11.38
C LEU A 28 -3.96 -0.80 11.98
N GLU A 29 -2.85 -1.44 12.36
CA GLU A 29 -1.64 -0.71 12.77
C GLU A 29 -0.95 -0.11 11.53
N PRO A 30 -0.69 1.22 11.48
CA PRO A 30 -0.12 1.86 10.30
C PRO A 30 1.24 1.29 9.85
N GLN A 31 2.04 0.79 10.79
CA GLN A 31 3.37 0.25 10.51
C GLN A 31 3.26 -1.12 9.84
N LEU A 32 2.22 -1.91 10.14
CA LEU A 32 1.88 -3.12 9.42
C LEU A 32 1.56 -2.83 7.95
N VAL A 33 0.68 -1.86 7.67
CA VAL A 33 0.33 -1.47 6.29
C VAL A 33 1.56 -0.97 5.54
N ALA A 34 2.38 -0.14 6.20
CA ALA A 34 3.65 0.33 5.66
C ALA A 34 4.63 -0.81 5.36
N ALA A 35 4.72 -1.81 6.23
CA ALA A 35 5.59 -2.97 6.05
C ALA A 35 5.16 -3.80 4.83
N VAL A 36 3.86 -4.00 4.64
CA VAL A 36 3.32 -4.68 3.44
C VAL A 36 3.69 -3.90 2.17
N ILE A 37 3.40 -2.60 2.12
CA ILE A 37 3.73 -1.76 0.95
C ILE A 37 5.24 -1.80 0.64
N ARG A 38 6.07 -1.77 1.69
CA ARG A 38 7.53 -1.84 1.54
C ARG A 38 7.98 -3.15 0.92
N VAL A 39 7.42 -4.28 1.37
CA VAL A 39 7.77 -5.61 0.85
C VAL A 39 7.29 -5.79 -0.60
N GLU A 40 6.08 -5.31 -0.91
CA GLU A 40 5.46 -5.52 -2.21
C GLU A 40 6.05 -4.63 -3.32
N SER A 41 6.31 -3.35 -3.01
CA SER A 41 6.69 -2.37 -4.05
C SER A 41 7.84 -1.45 -3.66
N ASN A 42 8.31 -1.50 -2.41
CA ASN A 42 9.18 -0.49 -1.83
C ASN A 42 8.63 0.94 -2.03
N PHE A 43 7.32 1.12 -1.85
CA PHE A 43 6.57 2.37 -2.04
C PHE A 43 6.54 2.90 -3.49
N ASN A 44 6.82 2.08 -4.50
CA ASN A 44 6.65 2.46 -5.89
C ASN A 44 5.19 2.27 -6.34
N SER A 45 4.44 3.36 -6.46
CA SER A 45 3.04 3.35 -6.93
C SER A 45 2.87 2.93 -8.39
N ALA A 46 3.92 3.00 -9.20
CA ALA A 46 3.93 2.57 -10.60
C ALA A 46 4.50 1.14 -10.79
N ALA A 47 4.74 0.40 -9.70
CA ALA A 47 5.30 -0.95 -9.79
C ALA A 47 4.33 -1.92 -10.50
N VAL A 48 4.85 -2.67 -11.47
CA VAL A 48 4.12 -3.74 -12.17
C VAL A 48 4.97 -5.01 -12.16
N SER A 49 4.46 -6.10 -11.59
CA SER A 49 5.17 -7.38 -11.58
C SER A 49 5.14 -8.06 -12.95
N LYS A 50 6.03 -9.05 -13.15
CA LYS A 50 6.02 -9.90 -14.36
C LYS A 50 4.69 -10.61 -14.60
N LYS A 51 3.91 -10.85 -13.54
CA LYS A 51 2.59 -11.51 -13.61
C LYS A 51 1.44 -10.50 -13.70
N GLY A 52 1.71 -9.20 -13.67
CA GLY A 52 0.71 -8.14 -13.80
C GLY A 52 0.13 -7.60 -12.50
N ALA A 53 0.71 -7.92 -11.34
CA ALA A 53 0.35 -7.28 -10.07
C ALA A 53 0.74 -5.79 -10.10
N LYS A 54 -0.08 -4.90 -9.53
CA LYS A 54 0.07 -3.45 -9.70
C LYS A 54 0.13 -2.66 -8.38
N GLY A 55 0.90 -1.58 -8.41
CA GLY A 55 0.88 -0.51 -7.41
C GLY A 55 1.51 -0.86 -6.08
N LEU A 56 1.17 -0.06 -5.07
CA LEU A 56 1.84 -0.05 -3.76
C LEU A 56 1.81 -1.41 -3.04
N MET A 57 0.70 -2.12 -3.14
CA MET A 57 0.47 -3.41 -2.47
C MET A 57 0.44 -4.59 -3.46
N GLN A 58 0.89 -4.38 -4.70
CA GLN A 58 0.93 -5.41 -5.75
C GLN A 58 -0.37 -6.21 -5.85
N ILE A 59 -1.50 -5.51 -6.01
CA ILE A 59 -2.80 -6.13 -6.16
C ILE A 59 -2.95 -6.63 -7.61
N MET A 60 -3.43 -7.86 -7.78
CA MET A 60 -3.76 -8.40 -9.10
C MET A 60 -5.00 -7.69 -9.66
N PRO A 61 -5.06 -7.37 -10.97
CA PRO A 61 -6.20 -6.68 -11.58
C PRO A 61 -7.56 -7.30 -11.24
N GLN A 62 -7.66 -8.64 -11.32
CA GLN A 62 -8.88 -9.39 -10.96
C GLN A 62 -9.26 -9.20 -9.49
N THR A 63 -8.28 -9.23 -8.58
CA THR A 63 -8.49 -8.96 -7.16
C THR A 63 -8.92 -7.52 -6.92
N GLY A 64 -8.37 -6.55 -7.66
CA GLY A 64 -8.75 -5.15 -7.58
C GLY A 64 -10.23 -4.93 -7.94
N VAL A 65 -10.70 -5.54 -9.04
CA VAL A 65 -12.12 -5.50 -9.43
C VAL A 65 -13.02 -6.12 -8.36
N TRP A 66 -12.60 -7.26 -7.80
CA TRP A 66 -13.35 -7.89 -6.71
C TRP A 66 -13.43 -6.99 -5.46
N ILE A 67 -12.32 -6.39 -5.02
CA ILE A 67 -12.29 -5.45 -3.89
C ILE A 67 -13.18 -4.24 -4.17
N ALA A 68 -13.10 -3.65 -5.36
CA ALA A 68 -13.90 -2.51 -5.75
C ALA A 68 -15.41 -2.80 -5.64
N GLY A 69 -15.86 -3.97 -6.09
CA GLY A 69 -17.24 -4.42 -5.90
C GLY A 69 -17.64 -4.57 -4.43
N GLN A 70 -16.74 -5.00 -3.55
CA GLN A 70 -17.01 -5.03 -2.10
C GLN A 70 -17.11 -3.64 -1.47
N MET A 71 -16.46 -2.65 -2.08
CA MET A 71 -16.43 -1.26 -1.63
C MET A 71 -17.52 -0.39 -2.27
N GLY A 72 -18.35 -0.94 -3.15
CA GLY A 72 -19.35 -0.17 -3.92
C GLY A 72 -18.73 0.81 -4.91
N MET A 73 -17.55 0.49 -5.43
CA MET A 73 -16.84 1.27 -6.44
C MET A 73 -17.10 0.69 -7.83
N ASP A 74 -18.23 1.06 -8.43
CA ASP A 74 -18.71 0.45 -9.68
C ASP A 74 -17.88 0.82 -10.92
N ASP A 75 -17.18 1.96 -10.88
CA ASP A 75 -16.39 2.49 -12.02
C ASP A 75 -14.89 2.15 -11.95
N PHE A 76 -14.48 1.21 -11.08
CA PHE A 76 -13.07 0.85 -10.96
C PHE A 76 -12.60 0.03 -12.18
N ALA A 77 -11.63 0.57 -12.92
CA ALA A 77 -10.95 -0.11 -14.02
C ALA A 77 -9.46 -0.31 -13.69
N PRO A 78 -8.93 -1.54 -13.73
CA PRO A 78 -7.55 -1.84 -13.35
C PRO A 78 -6.53 -1.59 -14.47
N GLU A 79 -6.82 -0.66 -15.40
CA GLU A 79 -6.02 -0.34 -16.60
C GLU A 79 -4.55 0.02 -16.29
#